data_AF-A0A7C4BTS6-F1
#
_entry.id   AF-A0A7C4BTS6-F1
#
_cell.length_a   1.000
_cell.length_b   1.000
_cell.length_c   1.000
_cell.angle_alpha   90.00
_cell.angle_beta   90.00
_cell.angle_gamma   90.00
#
_symmetry.space_group_name_H-M   'P 1'
#
loop_
_entity.id
_entity.type
_entity.pdbx_description
1 polymer ?
#
loop_
_entity_poly.entity_id
_entity_poly.type
_entity_poly.pdbx_seq_one_letter_code
_entity_poly.pdbx_strand_id
1 'polypeptide(L)' 'MSEFEPRIVAFLCRWCASAGADLAGTNRLQYPPNAVP' A
#
# COMPACT_ATOMS: atom_id res chain seq x y z
N MET A 1 -1.02 -1.99 -26.94
CA MET A 1 -1.78 -2.65 -25.85
C MET A 1 -1.29 -2.02 -24.56
N SER A 2 -2.15 -1.39 -23.76
CA SER A 2 -1.74 -0.89 -22.45
C SER A 2 -1.32 -2.09 -21.59
N GLU A 3 -0.15 -2.00 -20.97
CA GLU A 3 0.36 -3.01 -20.04
C GLU A 3 -0.65 -3.21 -18.89
N PHE A 4 -0.85 -4.45 -18.46
CA PHE A 4 -1.81 -4.75 -17.38
C PHE A 4 -1.23 -4.33 -16.04
N GLU A 5 -1.92 -3.45 -15.32
CA GLU A 5 -1.58 -3.07 -13.94
C GLU A 5 -2.62 -3.66 -12.97
N PRO A 6 -2.23 -4.56 -12.06
CA PRO A 6 -3.16 -5.19 -11.13
C PRO A 6 -3.63 -4.19 -10.08
N ARG A 7 -4.93 -4.19 -9.78
CA ARG A 7 -5.54 -3.36 -8.72
C ARG A 7 -5.66 -4.19 -7.45
N ILE A 8 -5.02 -3.76 -6.36
CA ILE A 8 -4.93 -4.50 -5.10
C ILE A 8 -5.71 -3.76 -4.01
N VAL A 9 -6.60 -4.48 -3.32
CA VAL A 9 -7.31 -3.98 -2.12
C VAL A 9 -6.66 -4.59 -0.89
N ALA A 10 -6.30 -3.76 0.09
CA ALA A 10 -5.57 -4.18 1.28
C ALA A 10 -6.39 -3.98 2.56
N PHE A 11 -6.88 -5.07 3.16
CA PHE A 11 -7.55 -4.99 4.46
C PHE A 11 -6.52 -4.94 5.58
N LEU A 12 -6.34 -3.76 6.16
CA LEU A 12 -5.39 -3.52 7.24
C LEU A 12 -6.10 -3.54 8.60
N CYS A 13 -5.50 -4.20 9.58
CA CYS A 13 -5.95 -4.02 10.95
C CYS A 13 -5.69 -2.57 11.40
N ARG A 14 -6.63 -2.02 12.18
CA ARG A 14 -6.59 -0.62 12.62
C ARG A 14 -5.33 -0.26 13.42
N TRP A 15 -4.76 -1.22 14.13
CA TRP A 15 -3.69 -0.97 15.09
C TRP A 15 -2.31 -1.15 14.46
N CYS A 16 -1.91 -2.38 14.18
CA CYS A 16 -0.54 -2.67 13.76
C CYS A 16 -0.30 -2.42 12.28
N ALA A 17 -1.20 -2.87 11.40
CA ALA A 17 -0.98 -2.82 9.96
C ALA A 17 -1.14 -1.40 9.41
N SER A 18 -2.13 -0.64 9.91
CA SER A 18 -2.29 0.77 9.56
C SER A 18 -1.09 1.61 10.01
N ALA A 19 -0.60 1.41 11.24
CA ALA A 19 0.62 2.07 11.72
C ALA A 19 1.87 1.67 10.91
N GLY A 20 1.94 0.43 10.42
CA GLY A 20 2.99 -0.01 9.50
C GLY A 20 2.94 0.73 8.16
N ALA A 21 1.74 0.98 7.62
CA ALA A 21 1.55 1.77 6.40
C ALA A 21 2.00 3.23 6.61
N ASP A 22 1.62 3.84 7.74
CA ASP A 22 2.04 5.19 8.10
C ASP A 22 3.57 5.29 8.27
N LEU A 23 4.19 4.29 8.90
CA LEU A 23 5.63 4.20 9.08
C LEU A 23 6.37 4.02 7.74
N ALA A 24 5.82 3.22 6.82
CA ALA A 24 6.36 3.07 5.48
C ALA A 24 6.35 4.40 4.71
N GLY A 25 5.27 5.18 4.82
CA GLY A 25 5.17 6.53 4.26
C GLY A 25 6.17 7.50 4.89
N THR A 26 6.30 7.49 6.22
CA THR A 26 7.25 8.34 6.96
C THR A 26 8.70 8.06 6.56
N ASN A 27 9.05 6.78 6.37
CA ASN A 27 10.37 6.36 5.90
C ASN A 27 10.57 6.49 4.38
N ARG A 28 9.55 6.94 3.64
CA ARG A 28 9.57 7.11 2.18
C ARG A 28 9.93 5.82 1.45
N LEU A 29 9.50 4.67 1.99
CA LEU A 29 9.69 3.37 1.34
C LEU A 29 8.99 3.39 -0.02
N GLN A 30 9.70 3.00 -1.07
CA GLN A 30 9.14 2.95 -2.41
C GLN A 30 8.35 1.65 -2.59
N TYR A 31 7.13 1.78 -3.12
CA TYR A 31 6.25 0.66 -3.44
C TYR A 31 5.40 1.02 -4.66
N PRO A 32 4.92 0.03 -5.43
CA PRO A 32 4.01 0.29 -6.55
C PRO A 32 2.71 0.96 -6.09
N PRO A 33 2.15 1.91 -6.85
CA PRO A 33 1.00 2.73 -6.43
C PRO A 33 -0.35 2.01 -6.54
N ASN A 34 -0.35 0.68 -6.61
CA ASN A 34 -1.52 -0.12 -7.00
C ASN A 34 -2.22 -0.83 -5.83
N ALA A 35 -1.75 -0.61 -4.60
CA ALA A 35 -2.38 -1.07 -3.37
C ALA A 35 -3.16 0.05 -2.69
N VAL A 36 -4.46 -0.17 -2.47
CA VAL A 36 -5.36 0.78 -1.80
C VAL A 36 -5.93 0.12 -0.54
N PRO A 37 -5.79 0.73 0.65
CA PRO A 37 -6.33 0.21 1.90
C PRO A 37 -7.85 0.32 2.02
#